data_AF-A0A2P4XCF8-F1
#
_entry.id   AF-A0A2P4XCF8-F1
#
_cell.length_a   1.000
_cell.length_b   1.000
_cell.length_c   1.000
_cell.angle_alpha   90.00
_cell.angle_beta   90.00
_cell.angle_gamma   90.00
#
_symmetry.space_group_name_H-M   'P 1'
#
loop_
_entity.id
_entity.type
_entity.pdbx_description
1 polymer ?
#
loop_
_entity_poly.entity_id
_entity_poly.type
_entity_poly.pdbx_seq_one_letter_code
_entity_poly.pdbx_strand_id
1 'polypeptide(L)'
;REGCNAIESDQHLFFDCTLALGLWRHVLDIVRMLFKHKPTWLDIALAREMHVRDEWTDHEVIVADVWHVLRSVTLHFVWSDRNRCLFDGRQPTPTLAALQVILMTFAAHIRYFLRRLYTPDEQDQLREVLKRLATQSTFGDFVDRHPGVTSVREAA
;
A
#
# COMPACT_ATOMS: atom_id res chain seq x y z
N ARG A 1 13.54 25.01 0.67
CA ARG A 1 12.56 24.84 -0.43
C ARG A 1 13.36 24.65 -1.72
N GLU A 2 13.83 23.44 -2.01
CA GLU A 2 14.37 23.15 -3.34
C GLU A 2 13.28 22.46 -4.17
N GLY A 3 12.93 23.05 -5.32
CA GLY A 3 12.67 22.26 -6.51
C GLY A 3 11.23 21.95 -6.93
N CYS A 4 10.19 22.54 -6.36
CA CYS A 4 8.84 22.41 -6.95
C CYS A 4 8.11 23.74 -7.02
N ASN A 5 8.01 24.29 -8.24
CA ASN A 5 7.25 25.51 -8.56
C ASN A 5 5.83 25.18 -9.07
N ALA A 6 5.36 23.94 -8.87
CA ALA A 6 4.02 23.54 -9.27
C ALA A 6 2.97 24.22 -8.38
N ILE A 7 1.78 24.47 -8.93
CA ILE A 7 0.63 24.91 -8.15
C ILE A 7 0.32 23.82 -7.13
N GLU A 8 0.27 24.18 -5.85
CA GLU A 8 -0.10 23.24 -4.80
C GLU A 8 -1.59 22.87 -4.93
N SER A 9 -1.83 21.64 -5.39
CA SER A 9 -3.14 20.99 -5.41
C SER A 9 -3.03 19.67 -4.64
N ASP A 10 -4.15 19.12 -4.16
CA ASP A 10 -4.13 17.82 -3.46
C ASP A 10 -3.45 16.73 -4.29
N GLN A 11 -3.74 16.69 -5.60
CA GLN A 11 -3.05 15.78 -6.51
C GLN A 11 -1.55 15.99 -6.50
N HIS A 12 -1.09 17.24 -6.58
CA HIS A 12 0.33 17.52 -6.52
C HIS A 12 0.94 17.06 -5.19
N LEU A 13 0.31 17.38 -4.06
CA LEU A 13 0.86 17.09 -2.73
C LEU A 13 0.91 15.59 -2.43
N PHE A 14 -0.12 14.85 -2.87
CA PHE A 14 -0.30 13.45 -2.50
C PHE A 14 0.06 12.45 -3.59
N PHE A 15 0.26 12.88 -4.85
CA PHE A 15 0.48 11.97 -5.97
C PHE A 15 1.62 12.38 -6.90
N ASP A 16 1.68 13.64 -7.36
CA ASP A 16 2.64 14.04 -8.41
C ASP A 16 3.99 14.54 -7.87
N CYS A 17 4.06 15.03 -6.63
CA CYS A 17 5.32 15.50 -6.04
C CYS A 17 6.38 14.37 -6.03
N THR A 18 7.65 14.70 -6.25
CA THR A 18 8.76 13.73 -6.41
C THR A 18 8.76 12.61 -5.37
N LEU A 19 8.56 12.94 -4.10
CA LEU A 19 8.49 11.94 -3.02
C LEU A 19 7.26 11.03 -3.18
N ALA A 20 6.07 11.63 -3.30
CA ALA A 20 4.81 10.90 -3.44
C ALA A 20 4.82 10.01 -4.69
N LEU A 21 5.26 10.54 -5.83
CA LEU A 21 5.39 9.82 -7.09
C LEU A 21 6.34 8.63 -6.95
N GLY A 22 7.47 8.81 -6.25
CA GLY A 22 8.40 7.73 -5.95
C GLY A 22 7.72 6.59 -5.20
N LEU A 23 6.96 6.90 -4.14
CA LEU A 23 6.23 5.91 -3.35
C LEU A 23 5.12 5.24 -4.16
N TRP A 24 4.28 6.02 -4.85
CA TRP A 24 3.19 5.49 -5.65
C TRP A 24 3.68 4.59 -6.78
N ARG A 25 4.84 4.83 -7.38
CA ARG A 25 5.41 3.90 -8.37
C ARG A 25 5.55 2.49 -7.81
N HIS A 26 6.08 2.35 -6.60
CA HIS A 26 6.24 1.04 -5.96
C HIS A 26 4.91 0.46 -5.50
N VAL A 27 4.05 1.28 -4.88
CA VAL A 27 2.73 0.84 -4.39
C VAL A 27 1.84 0.37 -5.54
N LEU A 28 1.80 1.10 -6.65
CA LEU A 28 1.02 0.75 -7.82
C LEU A 28 1.60 -0.46 -8.57
N ASP A 29 2.91 -0.71 -8.47
CA ASP A 29 3.51 -1.91 -9.03
C ASP A 29 3.13 -3.16 -8.22
N ILE A 30 3.06 -3.06 -6.89
CA ILE A 30 2.56 -4.14 -6.01
C ILE A 30 1.17 -4.60 -6.45
N VAL A 31 0.24 -3.66 -6.66
CA VAL A 31 -1.16 -3.99 -6.98
C VAL A 31 -1.43 -4.16 -8.48
N ARG A 32 -0.40 -4.10 -9.33
CA ARG A 32 -0.53 -4.16 -10.80
C ARG A 32 -1.24 -5.43 -11.29
N MET A 33 -1.01 -6.55 -10.60
CA MET A 33 -1.61 -7.84 -10.94
C MET A 33 -3.05 -7.99 -10.42
N LEU A 34 -3.51 -7.11 -9.54
CA LEU A 34 -4.84 -7.23 -8.94
C LEU A 34 -5.93 -6.63 -9.84
N PHE A 35 -5.63 -5.53 -10.51
CA PHE A 35 -6.64 -4.72 -11.22
C PHE A 35 -6.45 -4.74 -12.75
N LYS A 36 -7.57 -4.59 -13.48
CA LYS A 36 -7.58 -4.52 -14.96
C LYS A 36 -6.88 -3.28 -15.49
N HIS A 37 -6.90 -2.19 -14.70
CA HIS A 37 -6.26 -0.93 -15.04
C HIS A 37 -5.39 -0.45 -13.89
N LYS A 38 -4.35 0.32 -14.22
CA LYS A 38 -3.49 0.96 -13.23
C LYS A 38 -4.32 2.02 -12.47
N PRO A 39 -4.34 2.00 -11.12
CA PRO A 39 -5.01 3.05 -10.36
C PRO A 39 -4.48 4.45 -10.71
N THR A 40 -5.40 5.38 -10.93
CA THR A 40 -5.15 6.79 -11.17
C THR A 40 -5.25 7.60 -9.88
N TRP A 41 -4.89 8.89 -9.93
CA TRP A 41 -5.14 9.79 -8.82
C TRP A 41 -6.61 9.79 -8.38
N LEU A 42 -7.56 9.80 -9.32
CA LEU A 42 -8.98 9.84 -8.97
C LEU A 42 -9.44 8.56 -8.28
N ASP A 43 -8.89 7.39 -8.66
CA ASP A 43 -9.21 6.12 -8.00
C ASP A 43 -8.69 6.10 -6.56
N ILE A 44 -7.52 6.71 -6.33
CA ILE A 44 -6.91 6.84 -5.01
C ILE A 44 -7.68 7.86 -4.16
N ALA A 45 -7.89 9.07 -4.67
CA ALA A 45 -8.44 10.20 -3.93
C ALA A 45 -9.92 9.99 -3.58
N LEU A 46 -10.70 9.41 -4.49
CA LEU A 46 -12.13 9.19 -4.30
C LEU A 46 -12.45 7.77 -3.84
N ALA A 47 -11.44 6.95 -3.57
CA ALA A 47 -11.59 5.56 -3.21
C ALA A 47 -12.54 4.79 -4.15
N ARG A 48 -12.43 5.04 -5.46
CA ARG A 48 -13.36 4.45 -6.45
C ARG A 48 -13.24 2.94 -6.44
N GLU A 49 -14.37 2.30 -6.68
CA GLU A 49 -14.43 0.87 -6.94
C GLU A 49 -13.57 0.55 -8.16
N MET A 50 -12.72 -0.47 -8.01
CA MET A 50 -11.75 -0.86 -9.01
C MET A 50 -12.05 -2.26 -9.51
N HIS A 51 -12.11 -2.43 -10.83
CA HIS A 51 -12.34 -3.73 -11.43
C HIS A 51 -11.11 -4.62 -11.27
N VAL A 52 -11.27 -5.70 -10.49
CA VAL A 52 -10.26 -6.74 -10.34
C VAL A 52 -10.10 -7.52 -11.64
N ARG A 53 -8.92 -8.12 -11.86
CA ARG A 53 -8.72 -9.03 -13.00
C ARG A 53 -9.55 -10.30 -12.81
N ASP A 54 -9.85 -10.99 -13.90
CA ASP A 54 -10.77 -12.13 -13.87
C ASP A 54 -10.29 -13.25 -12.92
N GLU A 55 -8.97 -13.43 -12.79
CA GLU A 55 -8.31 -14.35 -11.86
C GLU A 55 -8.56 -14.06 -10.37
N TRP A 56 -9.09 -12.88 -10.05
CA TRP A 56 -9.37 -12.39 -8.70
C TRP A 56 -10.86 -12.21 -8.42
N THR A 57 -11.74 -12.58 -9.35
CA THR A 57 -13.20 -12.39 -9.19
C THR A 57 -13.71 -13.04 -7.90
N ASP A 58 -13.26 -14.26 -7.58
CA ASP A 58 -13.65 -14.98 -6.36
C ASP A 58 -13.02 -14.40 -5.07
N HIS A 59 -12.11 -13.42 -5.21
CA HIS A 59 -11.37 -12.78 -4.11
C HIS A 59 -11.61 -11.26 -4.07
N GLU A 60 -12.62 -10.75 -4.77
CA GLU A 60 -12.80 -9.32 -5.02
C GLU A 60 -12.83 -8.49 -3.73
N VAL A 61 -13.57 -8.95 -2.73
CA VAL A 61 -13.66 -8.30 -1.40
C VAL A 61 -12.28 -8.23 -0.74
N ILE A 62 -11.54 -9.34 -0.74
CA ILE A 62 -10.22 -9.43 -0.11
C ILE A 62 -9.21 -8.54 -0.83
N VAL A 63 -9.25 -8.51 -2.16
CA VAL A 63 -8.41 -7.64 -2.99
C VAL A 63 -8.72 -6.17 -2.74
N ALA A 64 -10.01 -5.81 -2.63
CA ALA A 64 -10.43 -4.45 -2.30
C ALA A 64 -9.91 -4.02 -0.92
N ASP A 65 -10.03 -4.88 0.10
CA ASP A 65 -9.53 -4.61 1.44
C ASP A 65 -8.01 -4.44 1.48
N VAL A 66 -7.26 -5.33 0.82
CA VAL A 66 -5.79 -5.22 0.69
C VAL A 66 -5.41 -3.89 0.03
N TRP A 67 -6.09 -3.52 -1.04
CA TRP A 67 -5.85 -2.24 -1.73
C TRP A 67 -6.18 -1.05 -0.83
N HIS A 68 -7.32 -1.07 -0.14
CA HIS A 68 -7.77 0.02 0.72
C HIS A 68 -6.82 0.25 1.88
N VAL A 69 -6.27 -0.81 2.50
CA VAL A 69 -5.23 -0.68 3.52
C VAL A 69 -3.98 -0.05 2.93
N LEU A 70 -3.46 -0.59 1.83
CA LEU A 70 -2.20 -0.13 1.24
C LEU A 70 -2.30 1.33 0.78
N ARG A 71 -3.42 1.70 0.16
CA ARG A 71 -3.77 3.07 -0.23
C ARG A 71 -3.80 3.99 1.00
N SER A 72 -4.53 3.61 2.05
CA SER A 72 -4.72 4.45 3.23
C SER A 72 -3.42 4.67 4.00
N VAL A 73 -2.62 3.62 4.18
CA VAL A 73 -1.31 3.71 4.84
C VAL A 73 -0.35 4.59 4.04
N THR A 74 -0.37 4.50 2.70
CA THR A 74 0.49 5.31 1.82
C THR A 74 0.09 6.79 1.88
N LEU A 75 -1.21 7.11 1.76
CA LEU A 75 -1.72 8.47 1.89
C LEU A 75 -1.37 9.06 3.27
N HIS A 76 -1.59 8.30 4.34
CA HIS A 76 -1.26 8.72 5.69
C HIS A 76 0.24 8.99 5.86
N PHE A 77 1.10 8.14 5.29
CA PHE A 77 2.55 8.34 5.32
C PHE A 77 2.93 9.63 4.60
N VAL A 78 2.45 9.84 3.37
CA VAL A 78 2.77 11.03 2.57
C VAL A 78 2.33 12.30 3.30
N TRP A 79 1.11 12.31 3.85
CA TRP A 79 0.61 13.41 4.67
C TRP A 79 1.52 13.69 5.87
N SER A 80 1.83 12.65 6.65
CA SER A 80 2.61 12.78 7.88
C SER A 80 4.04 13.24 7.60
N ASP A 81 4.69 12.67 6.60
CA ASP A 81 6.07 13.02 6.25
C ASP A 81 6.17 14.45 5.75
N ARG A 82 5.24 14.87 4.89
CA ARG A 82 5.15 16.26 4.43
C ARG A 82 4.96 17.23 5.59
N ASN A 83 4.06 16.93 6.53
CA ASN A 83 3.83 17.80 7.68
C ASN A 83 5.05 17.91 8.59
N ARG A 84 5.78 16.81 8.82
CA ARG A 84 7.06 16.87 9.54
C ARG A 84 8.09 17.74 8.83
N CYS A 85 8.14 17.70 7.50
CA CYS A 85 9.04 18.55 6.74
C CYS A 85 8.67 20.03 6.86
N LEU A 86 7.37 20.34 6.80
CA LEU A 86 6.86 21.71 6.80
C LEU A 86 6.90 22.36 8.19
N PHE A 87 6.50 21.63 9.23
CA PHE A 87 6.29 22.18 10.57
C PHE A 87 7.42 21.85 11.55
N ASP A 88 8.10 20.71 11.39
CA ASP A 88 9.19 20.30 12.28
C ASP A 88 10.58 20.55 11.69
N GLY A 89 10.65 21.10 10.47
CA GLY A 89 11.92 21.34 9.76
C GLY A 89 12.71 20.07 9.43
N ARG A 90 12.07 18.90 9.44
CA ARG A 90 12.73 17.63 9.10
C ARG A 90 13.02 17.53 7.60
N GLN A 91 14.02 16.72 7.26
CA GLN A 91 14.25 16.35 5.87
C GLN A 91 13.25 15.28 5.43
N PRO A 92 12.86 15.24 4.14
CA PRO A 92 12.01 14.19 3.60
C PRO A 92 12.56 12.80 3.86
N THR A 93 11.69 11.85 4.20
CA THR A 93 12.13 10.47 4.40
C THR A 93 12.56 9.87 3.06
N PRO A 94 13.76 9.26 2.94
CA PRO A 94 14.17 8.60 1.69
C PRO A 94 13.17 7.52 1.25
N THR A 95 12.92 7.40 -0.06
CA THR A 95 11.88 6.53 -0.62
C THR A 95 11.93 5.10 -0.10
N LEU A 96 13.11 4.48 -0.03
CA LEU A 96 13.24 3.10 0.46
C LEU A 96 12.88 2.96 1.94
N ALA A 97 13.29 3.92 2.78
CA ALA A 97 12.94 3.93 4.19
C ALA A 97 11.43 4.18 4.40
N ALA A 98 10.86 5.07 3.62
CA ALA A 98 9.42 5.33 3.59
C ALA A 98 8.62 4.07 3.20
N LEU A 99 9.05 3.33 2.18
CA LEU A 99 8.42 2.06 1.80
C LEU A 99 8.48 1.02 2.91
N GLN A 100 9.60 0.92 3.65
CA GLN A 100 9.68 0.01 4.80
C GLN A 100 8.62 0.34 5.85
N VAL A 101 8.45 1.63 6.17
CA VAL A 101 7.42 2.07 7.13
C VAL A 101 6.02 1.73 6.62
N ILE A 102 5.72 2.05 5.35
CA ILE A 102 4.43 1.76 4.72
C ILE A 102 4.13 0.26 4.76
N LEU A 103 5.06 -0.59 4.33
CA LEU A 103 4.84 -2.04 4.24
C LEU A 103 4.78 -2.69 5.63
N MET A 104 5.52 -2.19 6.61
CA MET A 104 5.41 -2.65 8.00
C MET A 104 4.04 -2.31 8.61
N THR A 105 3.54 -1.10 8.38
CA THR A 105 2.20 -0.71 8.85
C THR A 105 1.11 -1.48 8.10
N PHE A 106 1.23 -1.63 6.78
CA PHE A 106 0.35 -2.50 5.98
C PHE A 106 0.32 -3.92 6.53
N ALA A 107 1.47 -4.54 6.79
CA ALA A 107 1.54 -5.88 7.35
C ALA A 107 0.89 -5.98 8.74
N ALA A 108 0.93 -4.91 9.55
CA ALA A 108 0.22 -4.89 10.83
C ALA A 108 -1.31 -4.97 10.65
N HIS A 109 -1.86 -4.29 9.65
CA HIS A 109 -3.28 -4.39 9.30
C HIS A 109 -3.63 -5.77 8.73
N ILE A 110 -2.77 -6.35 7.88
CA ILE A 110 -2.95 -7.72 7.39
C ILE A 110 -3.03 -8.73 8.54
N ARG A 111 -2.11 -8.64 9.51
CA ARG A 111 -2.16 -9.47 10.72
C ARG A 111 -3.38 -9.19 11.59
N TYR A 112 -3.96 -8.00 11.52
CA TYR A 112 -5.21 -7.69 12.21
C TYR A 112 -6.39 -8.38 11.53
N PHE A 113 -6.48 -8.32 10.20
CA PHE A 113 -7.50 -9.04 9.42
C PHE A 113 -7.49 -10.53 9.75
N LEU A 114 -6.32 -11.16 9.66
CA LEU A 114 -6.14 -12.59 9.96
C LEU A 114 -6.50 -12.97 11.41
N ARG A 115 -6.38 -12.05 12.39
CA ARG A 115 -6.64 -12.37 13.80
C ARG A 115 -8.07 -12.12 14.25
N ARG A 116 -8.73 -11.12 13.66
CA ARG A 116 -9.91 -10.49 14.27
C ARG A 116 -11.07 -10.24 13.32
N LEU A 117 -10.81 -10.11 12.03
CA LEU A 117 -11.84 -9.69 11.07
C LEU A 117 -12.31 -10.84 10.20
N TYR A 118 -11.36 -11.60 9.65
CA TYR A 118 -11.65 -12.60 8.62
C TYR A 118 -12.01 -13.96 9.21
N THR A 119 -13.05 -14.56 8.64
CA THR A 119 -13.39 -15.97 8.77
C THR A 119 -12.27 -16.87 8.24
N PRO A 120 -12.23 -18.17 8.59
CA PRO A 120 -11.20 -19.08 8.08
C PRO A 120 -11.07 -19.07 6.54
N ASP A 121 -12.20 -19.05 5.82
CA ASP A 121 -12.20 -19.03 4.35
C ASP A 121 -11.60 -17.72 3.81
N GLU A 122 -11.97 -16.57 4.38
CA GLU A 122 -11.39 -15.26 4.00
C GLU A 122 -9.91 -15.16 4.36
N GLN A 123 -9.47 -15.82 5.44
CA GLN A 123 -8.04 -15.91 5.78
C GLN A 123 -7.27 -16.69 4.71
N ASP A 124 -7.82 -17.79 4.20
CA ASP A 124 -7.18 -18.56 3.13
C ASP A 124 -7.13 -17.78 1.82
N GLN A 125 -8.22 -17.09 1.47
CA GLN A 125 -8.23 -16.16 0.33
C GLN A 125 -7.17 -15.05 0.48
N LEU A 126 -7.05 -14.46 1.66
CA LEU A 126 -6.04 -13.44 1.95
C LEU A 126 -4.62 -13.99 1.82
N ARG A 127 -4.36 -15.19 2.36
CA ARG A 127 -3.05 -15.85 2.24
C ARG A 127 -2.70 -16.09 0.77
N GLU A 128 -3.65 -16.51 -0.06
CA GLU A 128 -3.43 -16.71 -1.49
C GLU A 128 -3.14 -15.40 -2.22
N VAL A 129 -3.91 -14.33 -1.96
CA VAL A 129 -3.65 -12.98 -2.50
C VAL A 129 -2.24 -12.52 -2.14
N LEU A 130 -1.85 -12.61 -0.87
CA LEU A 130 -0.53 -12.19 -0.39
C LEU A 130 0.60 -13.04 -0.99
N LYS A 131 0.40 -14.34 -1.14
CA LYS A 131 1.35 -15.25 -1.76
C LYS A 131 1.62 -14.84 -3.21
N ARG A 132 0.58 -14.58 -4.01
CA ARG A 132 0.78 -14.16 -5.40
C ARG A 132 1.41 -12.77 -5.49
N LEU A 133 1.01 -11.82 -4.64
CA LEU A 133 1.65 -10.50 -4.57
C LEU A 133 3.15 -10.57 -4.31
N ALA A 134 3.58 -11.51 -3.46
CA ALA A 134 4.99 -11.69 -3.14
C ALA A 134 5.83 -12.24 -4.30
N THR A 135 5.23 -12.82 -5.35
CA THR A 135 6.01 -13.48 -6.43
C THR A 135 6.69 -12.53 -7.41
N GLN A 136 6.23 -11.28 -7.56
CA GLN A 136 6.64 -10.41 -8.68
C GLN A 136 6.81 -8.94 -8.32
N SER A 137 6.81 -8.57 -7.03
CA SER A 137 6.75 -7.17 -6.64
C SER A 137 7.73 -6.80 -5.53
N THR A 138 7.90 -5.50 -5.30
CA THR A 138 8.69 -4.96 -4.18
C THR A 138 8.18 -5.47 -2.81
N PHE A 139 6.94 -5.97 -2.75
CA PHE A 139 6.40 -6.64 -1.58
C PHE A 139 7.07 -8.01 -1.33
N GLY A 140 7.42 -8.76 -2.38
CA GLY A 140 8.19 -10.00 -2.27
C GLY A 140 9.53 -9.79 -1.58
N ASP A 141 10.34 -8.86 -2.09
CA ASP A 141 11.63 -8.48 -1.47
C ASP A 141 11.48 -8.04 -0.01
N PHE A 142 10.33 -7.44 0.35
CA PHE A 142 10.03 -7.04 1.71
C PHE A 142 9.71 -8.24 2.61
N VAL A 143 8.88 -9.17 2.12
CA VAL A 143 8.53 -10.41 2.85
C VAL A 143 9.75 -11.29 3.05
N ASP A 144 10.61 -11.43 2.04
CA ASP A 144 11.85 -12.22 2.14
C ASP A 144 12.81 -11.67 3.21
N ARG A 145 12.88 -10.35 3.33
CA ARG A 145 13.67 -9.68 4.38
C ARG A 145 13.02 -9.74 5.76
N HIS A 146 11.73 -10.02 5.85
CA HIS A 146 10.97 -10.08 7.11
C HIS A 146 10.10 -11.34 7.17
N PRO A 147 10.72 -12.54 7.39
CA PRO A 147 9.98 -13.79 7.40
C PRO A 147 8.81 -13.77 8.41
N GLY A 148 7.63 -14.16 7.94
CA GLY A 148 6.42 -14.20 8.76
C GLY A 148 5.79 -12.84 9.09
N VAL A 149 6.25 -11.74 8.45
CA VAL A 149 5.70 -10.40 8.68
C VAL A 149 4.21 -10.30 8.37
N THR A 150 3.69 -11.07 7.43
CA THR A 150 2.24 -11.12 7.13
C THR A 150 1.53 -12.30 7.76
N SER A 151 2.22 -13.12 8.55
CA SER A 151 1.65 -14.30 9.19
C SER A 151 1.25 -14.01 10.63
N VAL A 152 0.27 -14.77 11.12
CA VAL A 152 -0.07 -14.83 12.54
C VAL A 152 0.55 -16.10 13.09
N ARG A 153 1.23 -16.01 14.24
CA ARG A 153 1.68 -17.21 14.96
C ARG A 153 0.45 -17.89 15.54
N GLU A 154 0.23 -19.14 15.16
CA GLU A 154 -0.74 -19.99 15.85
C GLU A 154 -0.22 -20.22 17.27
N ALA A 155 -1.09 -20.04 18.26
CA ALA A 155 -0.75 -20.44 19.63
C ALA A 155 -0.70 -21.97 19.64
N ALA A 156 0.47 -22.52 19.97
CA ALA A 156 0.65 -23.94 20.21
C ALA A 156 -0.15 -24.41 21.44
#